data_AF-A0A0F3GZP5-F1
#
_entry.id   AF-A0A0F3GZP5-F1
#
_cell.length_a   1.000
_cell.length_b   1.000
_cell.length_c   1.000
_cell.angle_alpha   90.00
_cell.angle_beta   90.00
_cell.angle_gamma   90.00
#
_symmetry.space_group_name_H-M   'P 1'
#
loop_
_entity.id
_entity.type
_entity.pdbx_description
1 polymer ?
#
loop_
_entity_poly.entity_id
_entity_poly.type
_entity_poly.pdbx_seq_one_letter_code
_entity_poly.pdbx_strand_id
1 'polypeptide(L)'
;MVLECFIMDEDRQSTIETRGYFDFRGKVIPYVNLANVFTADGSAGHRSNNIVVVQYAGQRAAFAVDRLFGDLQVVIKTLGRVYKDVEGISGATILGDGTVAMILDVPGIIKTVKNSKIKV
;
A
#
# COMPACT_ATOMS: atom_id res chain seq x y z
N MET A 1 -8.40 -5.39 -6.14
CA MET A 1 -8.41 -4.53 -7.35
C MET A 1 -8.11 -3.10 -6.94
N VAL A 2 -7.48 -2.32 -7.82
CA VAL A 2 -7.37 -0.86 -7.67
C VAL A 2 -8.73 -0.25 -8.04
N LEU A 3 -9.18 0.73 -7.27
CA LEU A 3 -10.39 1.49 -7.54
C LEU A 3 -10.07 2.84 -8.18
N GLU A 4 -9.15 3.58 -7.55
CA GLU A 4 -8.86 4.97 -7.94
C GLU A 4 -7.46 5.35 -7.43
N CYS A 5 -6.78 6.21 -8.19
CA CYS A 5 -5.49 6.75 -7.84
C CYS A 5 -5.59 8.27 -7.74
N PHE A 6 -5.00 8.86 -6.71
CA PHE A 6 -5.05 10.29 -6.44
C PHE A 6 -3.65 10.84 -6.24
N ILE A 7 -3.49 12.11 -6.60
CA ILE A 7 -2.37 12.93 -6.14
C ILE A 7 -2.95 13.86 -5.08
N MET A 8 -2.33 13.88 -3.91
CA MET A 8 -2.68 14.77 -2.82
C MET A 8 -1.89 16.06 -2.87
N ASP A 9 -2.60 17.16 -2.57
CA ASP A 9 -1.99 18.43 -2.23
C ASP A 9 -1.44 18.37 -0.79
N GLU A 10 -0.30 19.03 -0.58
CA GLU A 10 0.51 18.94 0.66
C GLU A 10 -0.28 19.28 1.94
N ASP A 11 -1.27 20.17 1.86
CA ASP A 11 -2.09 20.60 3.00
C ASP A 11 -3.02 19.50 3.55
N ARG A 12 -3.44 18.54 2.72
CA ARG A 12 -4.36 17.45 3.14
C ARG A 12 -3.63 16.28 3.78
N GLN A 13 -2.31 16.20 3.57
CA GLN A 13 -1.44 15.09 3.95
C GLN A 13 -1.29 14.96 5.48
N SER A 14 -1.05 16.08 6.16
CA SER A 14 -0.73 16.15 7.60
C SER A 14 -1.85 15.61 8.49
N THR A 15 -3.10 15.83 8.09
CA THR A 15 -4.30 15.42 8.84
C THR A 15 -4.56 13.90 8.74
N ILE A 16 -4.18 13.29 7.61
CA ILE A 16 -4.42 11.87 7.32
C ILE A 16 -3.36 10.99 7.98
N GLU A 17 -2.09 11.40 7.89
CA GLU A 17 -0.96 10.68 8.52
C GLU A 17 -1.13 10.52 10.03
N THR A 18 -1.74 11.52 10.70
CA THR A 18 -1.95 11.50 12.15
C THR A 18 -3.13 10.60 12.55
N ARG A 19 -4.10 10.37 11.66
CA ARG A 19 -5.34 9.64 11.98
C ARG A 19 -5.33 8.19 11.52
N GLY A 20 -4.51 7.81 10.55
CA GLY A 20 -4.49 6.44 9.99
C GLY A 20 -5.74 6.09 9.18
N TYR A 21 -6.52 7.09 8.77
CA TYR A 21 -7.73 6.92 7.97
C TYR A 21 -7.79 7.92 6.82
N PHE A 22 -8.37 7.49 5.71
CA PHE A 22 -8.62 8.29 4.51
C PHE A 22 -10.13 8.40 4.27
N ASP A 23 -10.61 9.62 3.99
CA ASP A 23 -11.98 9.83 3.54
C ASP A 23 -12.07 9.60 2.03
N PHE A 24 -12.73 8.49 1.67
CA PHE A 24 -13.03 8.16 0.29
C PHE A 24 -14.52 8.32 -0.01
N ARG A 25 -14.88 9.49 -0.58
CA ARG A 25 -16.26 9.84 -0.97
C ARG A 25 -17.26 9.74 0.19
N GLY A 26 -16.89 10.27 1.36
CA GLY A 26 -17.69 10.25 2.59
C GLY A 26 -17.58 8.95 3.37
N LYS A 27 -16.72 8.00 2.96
CA LYS A 27 -16.48 6.74 3.66
C LYS A 27 -15.07 6.73 4.23
N VAL A 28 -14.97 6.57 5.54
CA VAL A 28 -13.70 6.40 6.24
C VAL A 28 -13.14 5.01 5.93
N ILE A 29 -11.96 4.95 5.32
CA ILE A 29 -11.23 3.71 5.02
C ILE A 29 -9.85 3.75 5.67
N PRO A 30 -9.26 2.59 6.04
CA PRO A 30 -7.90 2.55 6.59
C PRO A 30 -6.90 3.14 5.60
N TYR A 31 -5.96 3.92 6.13
CA TYR A 31 -4.85 4.50 5.39
C TYR A 31 -3.53 3.87 5.86
N VAL A 32 -2.68 3.51 4.90
CA VAL A 32 -1.37 2.91 5.17
C VAL A 32 -0.32 3.63 4.32
N ASN A 33 0.70 4.18 4.96
CA ASN A 33 1.88 4.62 4.24
C ASN A 33 2.79 3.40 4.01
N LEU A 34 2.97 2.98 2.75
CA LEU A 34 3.76 1.78 2.44
C LEU A 34 5.25 1.96 2.75
N ALA A 35 5.77 3.18 2.75
CA ALA A 35 7.14 3.45 3.18
C ALA A 35 7.34 3.02 4.65
N ASN A 36 6.35 3.27 5.52
CA ASN A 36 6.44 2.85 6.93
C ASN A 36 6.33 1.33 7.12
N VAL A 37 5.78 0.61 6.14
CA VAL A 37 5.62 -0.85 6.21
C VAL A 37 6.87 -1.57 5.73
N PHE A 38 7.51 -1.07 4.66
CA PHE A 38 8.59 -1.79 3.98
C PHE A 38 9.99 -1.21 4.19
N THR A 39 10.13 -0.06 4.85
CA THR A 39 11.44 0.56 5.11
C THR A 39 11.79 0.47 6.59
N ALA A 40 12.92 -0.19 6.91
CA ALA A 40 13.37 -0.42 8.28
C ALA A 40 13.80 0.89 8.99
N ASP A 41 14.26 1.88 8.24
CA ASP A 41 14.85 3.10 8.79
C ASP A 41 13.82 4.18 9.11
N GLY A 42 12.52 3.87 9.00
CA GLY A 42 11.45 4.76 9.39
C GLY A 42 11.69 6.17 8.87
N SER A 43 11.75 6.33 7.53
CA SER A 43 11.84 7.61 6.83
C SER A 43 10.62 8.47 7.16
N ALA A 44 10.53 8.89 8.42
CA ALA A 44 9.55 9.75 9.02
C ALA A 44 9.77 11.13 8.41
N GLY A 45 9.24 11.30 7.21
CA GLY A 45 9.52 12.47 6.38
C GLY A 45 9.34 12.24 4.88
N HIS A 46 9.30 10.99 4.38
CA HIS A 46 8.95 10.77 2.98
C HIS A 46 7.44 10.96 2.80
N ARG A 47 7.07 12.17 2.35
CA ARG A 47 5.70 12.53 2.02
C ARG A 47 5.35 11.95 0.66
N SER A 48 4.71 10.79 0.68
CA SER A 48 4.19 10.13 -0.50
C SER A 48 2.87 10.77 -0.90
N ASN A 49 2.88 11.69 -1.86
CA ASN A 49 1.66 12.41 -2.26
C ASN A 49 0.72 11.57 -3.13
N ASN A 50 1.13 10.39 -3.59
CA ASN A 50 0.26 9.53 -4.38
C ASN A 50 -0.49 8.55 -3.48
N ILE A 51 -1.80 8.43 -3.69
CA ILE A 51 -2.66 7.49 -2.99
C ILE A 51 -3.27 6.51 -3.97
N VAL A 52 -3.20 5.23 -3.63
CA VAL A 52 -3.89 4.15 -4.35
C VAL A 52 -4.99 3.61 -3.44
N VAL A 53 -6.24 3.75 -3.88
CA VAL A 53 -7.38 3.12 -3.19
C VAL A 53 -7.61 1.75 -3.79
N VAL A 54 -7.61 0.73 -2.94
CA VAL A 54 -7.81 -0.67 -3.33
C VAL A 54 -9.07 -1.24 -2.69
N GLN A 55 -9.64 -2.26 -3.31
CA GLN A 55 -10.74 -3.05 -2.78
C GLN A 55 -10.47 -4.55 -2.91
N TYR A 56 -10.74 -5.27 -1.82
CA TYR A 56 -10.72 -6.73 -1.77
C TYR A 56 -11.85 -7.24 -0.87
N ALA A 57 -12.62 -8.23 -1.33
CA ALA A 57 -13.74 -8.82 -0.59
C ALA A 57 -14.69 -7.78 0.06
N GLY A 58 -15.00 -6.70 -0.68
CA GLY A 58 -15.85 -5.59 -0.19
C GLY A 58 -15.17 -4.61 0.77
N GLN A 59 -13.94 -4.89 1.19
CA GLN A 59 -13.15 -4.04 2.07
C GLN A 59 -12.27 -3.11 1.26
N ARG A 60 -12.13 -1.85 1.70
CA ARG A 60 -11.32 -0.83 1.04
C ARG A 60 -10.17 -0.39 1.92
N ALA A 61 -9.07 0.03 1.30
CA ALA A 61 -7.94 0.67 1.96
C ALA A 61 -7.29 1.69 1.01
N ALA A 62 -6.64 2.69 1.59
CA ALA A 62 -5.84 3.69 0.89
C ALA A 62 -4.36 3.45 1.20
N PHE A 63 -3.53 3.39 0.17
CA PHE A 63 -2.08 3.23 0.30
C PHE A 63 -1.37 4.47 -0.19
N ALA A 64 -0.52 5.07 0.64
CA ALA A 64 0.40 6.11 0.21
C ALA A 64 1.62 5.47 -0.49
N VAL A 65 1.96 5.97 -1.66
CA VAL A 65 3.05 5.49 -2.52
C VAL A 65 3.81 6.65 -3.13
N ASP A 66 5.08 6.44 -3.44
CA ASP A 66 5.95 7.54 -3.90
C ASP A 66 5.62 7.95 -5.32
N ARG A 67 5.33 6.98 -6.19
CA ARG A 67 5.04 7.18 -7.61
C ARG A 67 4.06 6.15 -8.14
N LEU A 68 3.29 6.55 -9.15
CA LEU A 68 2.38 5.70 -9.90
C LEU A 68 2.99 5.42 -11.28
N PHE A 69 3.26 4.15 -11.57
CA PHE A 69 3.80 3.71 -12.87
C PHE A 69 2.72 3.25 -13.85
N GLY A 70 1.44 3.36 -13.45
CA GLY A 70 0.31 2.85 -14.23
C GLY A 70 0.21 1.33 -14.21
N ASP A 71 -0.48 0.80 -15.21
CA ASP A 71 -0.72 -0.64 -15.34
C ASP A 71 0.39 -1.30 -16.16
N LEU A 72 0.92 -2.41 -15.66
CA LEU A 72 1.95 -3.21 -16.32
C LEU A 72 1.48 -4.65 -16.45
N GLN A 73 1.66 -5.24 -17.64
CA GLN A 73 1.45 -6.67 -17.84
C GLN A 73 2.74 -7.42 -17.54
N VAL A 74 2.74 -8.20 -16.46
CA VAL A 74 3.94 -8.87 -15.94
C VAL A 74 3.65 -10.33 -15.60
N VAL A 75 4.70 -11.17 -15.63
CA VAL A 75 4.62 -12.57 -15.21
C VAL A 75 4.96 -12.68 -13.73
N ILE A 76 3.99 -13.06 -12.92
CA ILE A 76 4.20 -13.27 -11.49
C ILE A 76 5.03 -14.54 -11.26
N LYS A 77 6.16 -14.38 -10.58
CA LYS A 77 6.98 -15.46 -10.02
C LYS A 77 6.60 -15.65 -8.56
N THR A 78 6.28 -16.88 -8.20
CA THR A 78 6.06 -17.22 -6.79
C THR A 78 7.39 -17.17 -6.05
N LEU A 79 7.35 -16.61 -4.84
CA LEU A 79 8.49 -16.60 -3.96
C LEU A 79 8.74 -18.03 -3.46
N GLY A 80 9.98 -18.51 -3.58
CA GLY A 80 10.37 -19.86 -3.16
C GLY A 80 10.12 -20.09 -1.66
N ARG A 81 10.22 -21.34 -1.19
CA ARG A 81 9.88 -21.71 0.21
C ARG A 81 10.57 -20.86 1.29
N VAL A 82 11.77 -20.36 1.01
CA VAL A 82 12.57 -19.52 1.93
C VAL A 82 11.90 -18.15 2.21
N TYR A 83 11.05 -17.68 1.32
CA TYR A 83 10.42 -16.36 1.38
C TYR A 83 8.91 -16.43 1.66
N LYS A 84 8.40 -17.60 2.08
CA LYS A 84 6.98 -17.80 2.38
C LYS A 84 6.46 -16.92 3.52
N ASP A 85 7.35 -16.50 4.42
CA ASP A 85 7.00 -15.77 5.63
C ASP A 85 7.21 -14.26 5.50
N VAL A 86 7.48 -13.75 4.29
CA VAL A 86 7.59 -12.31 4.06
C VAL A 86 6.19 -11.70 4.05
N GLU A 87 5.79 -11.13 5.19
CA GLU A 87 4.49 -10.49 5.34
C GLU A 87 4.29 -9.35 4.32
N GLY A 88 3.06 -9.24 3.80
CA GLY A 88 2.69 -8.18 2.87
C GLY A 88 3.15 -8.40 1.43
N ILE A 89 3.78 -9.54 1.09
CA ILE A 89 4.24 -9.85 -0.27
C ILE A 89 3.66 -11.19 -0.75
N SER A 90 3.07 -11.19 -1.95
CA SER A 90 2.47 -12.37 -2.59
C SER A 90 3.35 -13.00 -3.69
N GLY A 91 4.33 -12.26 -4.20
CA GLY A 91 5.16 -12.68 -5.32
C GLY A 91 6.23 -11.67 -5.70
N ALA A 92 6.95 -11.95 -6.78
CA ALA A 92 7.84 -10.99 -7.43
C ALA A 92 7.72 -11.12 -8.94
N THR A 93 8.20 -10.13 -9.68
CA THR A 93 8.37 -10.19 -11.12
C THR A 93 9.70 -9.56 -11.50
N ILE A 94 10.20 -9.90 -12.68
CA ILE A 94 11.30 -9.19 -13.34
C ILE A 94 10.66 -8.29 -14.39
N LEU A 95 10.95 -6.99 -14.34
CA LEU A 95 10.50 -6.00 -15.30
C LEU A 95 11.34 -6.06 -16.58
N GLY A 96 10.91 -5.39 -17.65
CA GLY A 96 11.58 -5.45 -18.96
C GLY A 96 13.00 -4.87 -18.96
N ASP A 97 13.34 -4.05 -17.97
CA ASP A 97 14.66 -3.48 -17.74
C ASP A 97 15.55 -4.36 -16.84
N GLY A 98 15.05 -5.52 -16.40
CA GLY A 98 15.74 -6.43 -15.48
C GLY A 98 15.53 -6.11 -13.99
N THR A 99 14.83 -5.02 -13.65
CA THR A 99 14.53 -4.66 -12.26
C THR A 99 13.58 -5.69 -11.62
N VAL A 100 13.86 -6.11 -10.39
CA VAL A 100 12.95 -6.97 -9.62
C VAL A 100 11.90 -6.11 -8.93
N ALA A 101 10.63 -6.40 -9.17
CA ALA A 101 9.50 -5.75 -8.51
C ALA A 101 8.75 -6.75 -7.63
N MET A 102 8.40 -6.34 -6.42
CA MET A 102 7.63 -7.17 -5.48
C MET A 102 6.13 -6.97 -5.71
N ILE A 103 5.36 -8.07 -5.63
CA ILE A 103 3.90 -8.04 -5.74
C ILE A 103 3.31 -8.00 -4.33
N LEU A 104 2.56 -6.94 -4.03
CA LEU A 104 1.97 -6.70 -2.71
C LEU A 104 0.83 -7.68 -2.40
N ASP A 105 0.80 -8.26 -1.19
CA ASP A 105 -0.35 -8.98 -0.65
C ASP A 105 -1.36 -7.99 -0.04
N VAL A 106 -2.19 -7.42 -0.92
CA VAL A 106 -3.25 -6.48 -0.52
C VAL A 106 -4.23 -7.08 0.51
N PRO A 107 -4.76 -8.31 0.32
CA PRO A 107 -5.59 -8.96 1.34
C PRO A 107 -4.94 -9.05 2.72
N GLY A 108 -3.69 -9.50 2.79
CA GLY A 108 -2.94 -9.61 4.03
C GLY A 108 -2.81 -8.28 4.75
N ILE A 109 -2.42 -7.23 4.02
CA ILE A 109 -2.23 -5.88 4.57
C ILE A 109 -3.56 -5.30 5.09
N ILE A 110 -4.64 -5.42 4.33
CA ILE A 110 -5.97 -4.93 4.77
C ILE A 110 -6.39 -5.62 6.07
N LYS A 111 -6.12 -6.92 6.20
CA LYS A 111 -6.44 -7.70 7.40
C LYS A 111 -5.60 -7.27 8.61
N THR A 112 -4.28 -7.09 8.44
CA THR A 112 -3.37 -6.67 9.51
C THR A 112 -3.74 -5.29 10.04
N VAL A 113 -3.98 -4.33 9.15
CA VAL A 113 -4.29 -2.94 9.54
C VAL A 113 -5.62 -2.83 10.29
N LYS A 114 -6.62 -3.64 9.93
CA LYS A 114 -7.89 -3.70 10.68
C LYS A 114 -7.76 -4.38 12.04
N ASN A 115 -6.86 -5.35 12.18
CA ASN A 115 -6.67 -6.12 13.41
C ASN A 115 -5.77 -5.41 14.42
N SER A 116 -4.96 -4.45 13.99
CA SER A 116 -4.30 -3.47 14.85
C SER A 116 -5.35 -2.59 15.51
N LYS A 117 -6.00 -3.14 16.54
CA LYS A 117 -7.00 -2.46 17.35
C LYS A 117 -6.47 -1.10 17.78
N ILE A 118 -7.24 -0.08 17.42
CA ILE A 118 -7.25 1.25 18.00
C ILE A 118 -7.21 1.08 19.52
N LYS A 119 -6.07 1.43 20.14
CA LYS A 119 -6.10 1.86 21.54
C LYS A 119 -6.70 3.26 21.52
N VAL A 120 -8.01 3.34 21.80
CA VAL A 120 -8.66 4.59 22.21
C VAL A 120 -8.23 4.87 23.64
#